data_AF-A0A645D680-F1
#
_entry.id   AF-A0A645D680-F1
#
_cell.length_a   1.000
_cell.length_b   1.000
_cell.length_c   1.000
_cell.angle_alpha   90.00
_cell.angle_beta   90.00
_cell.angle_gamma   90.00
#
_symmetry.space_group_name_H-M   'P 1'
#
loop_
_entity.id
_entity.type
_entity.pdbx_description
1 polymer ?
#
loop_
_entity_poly.entity_id
_entity_poly.type
_entity_poly.pdbx_seq_one_letter_code
_entity_poly.pdbx_strand_id
1 'polypeptide(L)'
;MSEDLRIDACIDKLEVYGLKVFKVDGAYPAVMIYFRPMSLTKHLANASDLFPDLKDIRVFMNQTESEIYEVNEVQEYVGDGKFAKALLLHVSISKEDLPKKNNYVVVQVVDAEGHLGQAATYFGFEK
;
A
#
# COMPACT_ATOMS: atom_id res chain seq x y z
N MET A 1 -34.52 7.12 14.66
CA MET A 1 -34.43 7.90 13.42
C MET A 1 -33.02 7.72 12.89
N SER A 2 -32.85 7.20 11.68
CA SER A 2 -31.53 7.15 11.05
C SER A 2 -31.21 8.55 10.57
N GLU A 3 -30.19 9.18 11.16
CA GLU A 3 -29.68 10.44 10.65
C GLU A 3 -28.96 10.20 9.33
N ASP A 4 -29.07 11.15 8.40
CA ASP A 4 -28.39 11.08 7.12
C ASP A 4 -26.86 11.12 7.35
N LEU A 5 -26.17 10.05 6.95
CA LEU A 5 -24.71 9.99 6.95
C LEU A 5 -24.19 10.77 5.73
N ARG A 6 -23.62 11.95 5.97
CA ARG A 6 -22.93 12.73 4.94
C ARG A 6 -21.44 12.41 4.95
N ILE A 7 -20.95 11.81 3.86
CA ILE A 7 -19.53 11.54 3.63
C ILE A 7 -19.00 12.57 2.63
N ASP A 8 -18.02 13.37 3.04
CA ASP A 8 -17.32 14.35 2.19
C ASP A 8 -15.92 13.81 1.88
N ALA A 9 -15.86 12.83 0.98
CA ALA A 9 -14.62 12.17 0.63
C ALA A 9 -13.79 13.06 -0.31
N CYS A 10 -12.62 13.49 0.16
CA CYS A 10 -11.58 14.09 -0.67
C CYS A 10 -10.52 13.03 -0.96
N ILE A 11 -10.28 12.76 -2.25
CA ILE A 11 -9.22 11.86 -2.71
C ILE A 11 -8.11 12.76 -3.24
N ASP A 12 -6.92 12.64 -2.67
CA ASP A 12 -5.74 13.40 -3.12
C ASP A 12 -5.22 12.88 -4.47
N LYS A 13 -4.17 13.49 -5.01
CA LYS A 13 -3.62 13.17 -6.34
C LYS A 13 -2.70 11.96 -6.38
N LEU A 14 -2.66 11.16 -5.32
CA LEU A 14 -1.83 9.98 -5.21
C LEU A 14 -2.70 8.74 -4.99
N GLU A 15 -2.62 7.80 -5.93
CA GLU A 15 -3.33 6.52 -5.84
C GLU A 15 -2.39 5.44 -5.30
N VAL A 16 -2.91 4.54 -4.45
CA VAL A 16 -2.25 3.31 -4.03
C VAL A 16 -3.00 2.13 -4.64
N TYR A 17 -2.46 1.58 -5.73
CA TYR A 17 -3.11 0.55 -6.53
C TYR A 17 -2.55 -0.85 -6.24
N GLY A 18 -3.38 -1.89 -6.38
CA GLY A 18 -2.92 -3.28 -6.39
C GLY A 18 -2.41 -3.80 -5.04
N LEU A 19 -2.91 -3.25 -3.92
CA LEU A 19 -2.51 -3.64 -2.58
C LEU A 19 -2.69 -5.15 -2.35
N LYS A 20 -1.59 -5.84 -2.05
CA LYS A 20 -1.57 -7.27 -1.74
C LYS A 20 -0.70 -7.55 -0.53
N VAL A 21 -1.23 -8.35 0.41
CA VAL A 21 -0.51 -8.82 1.59
C VAL A 21 -0.29 -10.30 1.47
N PHE A 22 0.93 -10.77 1.73
CA PHE A 22 1.27 -12.18 1.77
C PHE A 22 2.35 -12.47 2.80
N LYS A 23 2.48 -13.73 3.19
CA LYS A 23 3.52 -14.20 4.10
C LYS A 23 4.57 -14.96 3.33
N VAL A 24 5.83 -14.86 3.75
CA VAL A 24 6.92 -15.73 3.29
C VAL A 24 7.08 -16.87 4.29
N ASP A 25 7.01 -18.11 3.80
CA ASP A 25 7.16 -19.29 4.65
C ASP A 25 8.59 -19.44 5.18
N GLY A 26 8.71 -19.84 6.44
CA GLY A 26 10.01 -20.02 7.11
C GLY A 26 10.75 -18.72 7.46
N ALA A 27 10.19 -17.55 7.12
CA ALA A 27 10.77 -16.25 7.44
C ALA A 27 10.42 -15.76 8.86
N TYR A 28 11.01 -14.64 9.25
CA TYR A 28 10.68 -13.87 10.46
C TYR A 28 9.16 -13.57 10.52
N PRO A 29 8.51 -13.47 11.71
CA PRO A 29 7.08 -13.20 11.85
C PRO A 29 6.72 -11.77 11.39
N ALA A 30 6.62 -11.63 10.09
CA ALA A 30 6.37 -10.40 9.36
C ALA A 30 5.60 -10.74 8.08
N VAL A 31 5.08 -9.71 7.43
CA VAL A 31 4.36 -9.85 6.16
C VAL A 31 5.07 -9.07 5.06
N MET A 32 4.84 -9.51 3.84
CA MET A 32 5.17 -8.76 2.65
C MET A 32 3.94 -7.99 2.17
N ILE A 33 4.10 -6.71 1.85
CA ILE A 33 3.06 -5.85 1.31
C ILE A 33 3.52 -5.31 -0.03
N TYR A 34 2.79 -5.65 -1.08
CA TYR A 34 3.02 -5.16 -2.42
C TYR A 34 1.95 -4.13 -2.80
N PHE A 35 2.34 -3.04 -3.47
CA PHE A 35 1.41 -2.08 -4.09
C PHE A 35 2.14 -1.19 -5.12
N ARG A 36 1.37 -0.49 -5.96
CA ARG A 36 1.83 0.52 -6.91
C ARG A 36 1.36 1.92 -6.50
N PRO A 37 2.26 2.82 -6.09
CA PRO A 37 1.92 4.22 -5.96
C PRO A 37 1.85 4.86 -7.36
N MET A 38 0.81 5.62 -7.64
CA MET A 38 0.58 6.24 -8.96
C MET A 38 0.17 7.71 -8.82
N SER A 39 0.91 8.61 -9.47
CA SER A 39 0.64 10.05 -9.43
C SER A 39 -0.35 10.46 -10.51
N LEU A 40 -1.48 11.03 -10.08
CA LEU A 40 -2.44 11.66 -10.99
C LEU A 40 -1.83 12.87 -11.71
N THR A 41 -0.94 13.63 -11.05
CA THR A 41 -0.23 14.76 -11.67
C THR A 41 0.64 14.28 -12.84
N LYS A 42 1.41 13.20 -12.65
CA LYS A 42 2.21 12.60 -13.74
C LYS A 42 1.32 12.05 -14.86
N HIS A 43 0.17 11.46 -14.51
CA HIS A 43 -0.80 10.96 -15.49
C HIS A 43 -1.37 12.09 -16.37
N LEU A 44 -1.84 13.17 -15.75
CA LEU A 44 -2.38 14.34 -16.46
C LEU A 44 -1.31 15.04 -17.33
N ALA A 45 -0.04 14.94 -16.95
CA ALA A 45 1.09 15.40 -17.75
C ALA A 45 1.50 14.44 -18.89
N ASN A 46 0.77 13.32 -19.08
CA ASN A 46 1.10 12.26 -20.04
C ASN A 46 2.53 11.69 -19.85
N ALA A 47 3.00 11.61 -18.60
CA ALA A 47 4.28 11.01 -18.29
C ALA A 47 4.28 9.51 -18.65
N SER A 48 5.41 9.02 -19.15
CA SER A 48 5.60 7.59 -19.44
C SER A 48 5.72 6.72 -18.19
N ASP A 49 6.10 7.33 -17.07
CA ASP A 49 6.18 6.71 -15.75
C ASP A 49 5.28 7.48 -14.78
N LEU A 50 4.39 6.73 -14.12
CA LEU A 50 3.43 7.28 -13.15
C LEU A 50 3.91 7.10 -11.72
N PHE A 51 5.05 6.43 -11.50
CA PHE A 51 5.61 6.23 -10.19
C PHE A 51 6.02 7.60 -9.59
N PRO A 52 5.46 7.99 -8.43
CA PRO A 52 5.77 9.25 -7.78
C PRO A 52 7.14 9.22 -7.11
N ASP A 53 7.69 10.41 -6.87
CA ASP A 53 8.81 10.58 -5.97
C ASP A 53 8.27 10.57 -4.53
N LEU A 54 8.68 9.60 -3.72
CA LEU A 54 8.09 9.35 -2.41
C LEU A 54 8.82 10.07 -1.28
N LYS A 55 8.04 10.54 -0.29
CA LYS A 55 8.54 11.22 0.90
C LYS A 55 8.34 10.41 2.18
N ASP A 56 7.16 9.81 2.36
CA ASP A 56 6.81 9.05 3.56
C ASP A 56 5.93 7.84 3.22
N ILE A 57 6.10 6.75 3.95
CA ILE A 57 5.29 5.53 3.84
C ILE A 57 4.98 5.05 5.25
N ARG A 58 3.70 4.81 5.54
CA ARG A 58 3.24 4.27 6.81
C ARG A 58 2.33 3.09 6.59
N VAL A 59 2.42 2.12 7.48
CA VAL A 59 1.56 0.94 7.47
C VAL A 59 0.90 0.79 8.83
N PHE A 60 -0.41 0.56 8.83
CA PHE A 60 -1.18 0.31 10.05
C PHE A 60 -1.79 -1.08 9.97
N MET A 61 -1.46 -1.93 10.92
CA MET A 61 -2.08 -3.23 11.13
C MET A 61 -3.08 -3.12 12.27
N ASN A 62 -4.36 -3.41 11.99
CA ASN A 62 -5.44 -3.38 12.99
C ASN A 62 -5.44 -2.06 13.80
N GLN A 63 -5.31 -0.93 13.10
CA GLN A 63 -5.24 0.44 13.66
C GLN A 63 -3.96 0.78 14.44
N THR A 64 -2.99 -0.13 14.50
CA THR A 64 -1.67 0.12 15.12
C THR A 64 -0.62 0.33 14.06
N GLU A 65 0.16 1.41 14.16
CA GLU A 65 1.29 1.66 13.26
C GLU A 65 2.32 0.54 13.38
N SER A 66 2.73 0.01 12.24
CA SER A 66 3.64 -1.12 12.10
C SER A 66 5.00 -0.65 11.62
N GLU A 67 6.03 -1.32 12.10
CA GLU A 67 7.40 -1.04 11.71
C GLU A 67 7.66 -1.59 10.30
N ILE A 68 8.20 -0.74 9.42
CA ILE A 68 8.64 -1.13 8.09
C ILE A 68 10.11 -1.50 8.20
N TYR A 69 10.43 -2.80 8.07
CA TYR A 69 11.79 -3.29 8.14
C TYR A 69 12.58 -3.03 6.86
N GLU A 70 11.92 -3.11 5.70
CA GLU A 70 12.57 -2.94 4.41
C GLU A 70 11.59 -2.41 3.35
N VAL A 71 12.11 -1.62 2.41
CA VAL A 71 11.38 -1.07 1.26
C VAL A 71 12.12 -1.48 -0.01
N ASN A 72 11.55 -2.38 -0.80
CA ASN A 72 12.13 -2.78 -2.08
C ASN A 72 11.34 -2.18 -3.25
N GLU A 73 12.05 -1.68 -4.26
CA GLU A 73 11.44 -1.38 -5.56
C GLU A 73 11.32 -2.67 -6.40
N VAL A 74 10.16 -2.84 -7.04
CA VAL A 74 9.89 -3.93 -7.97
C VAL A 74 9.64 -3.34 -9.35
N GLN A 75 10.23 -3.95 -10.37
CA GLN A 75 10.00 -3.59 -11.76
C GLN A 75 9.16 -4.69 -12.43
N GLU A 76 8.02 -4.29 -13.00
CA GLU A 76 7.04 -5.19 -13.60
C GLU A 76 6.98 -4.98 -15.09
N TYR A 77 7.00 -6.08 -15.86
CA TYR A 77 6.71 -6.00 -17.29
C TYR A 77 5.20 -5.84 -17.49
N VAL A 78 4.77 -4.79 -18.21
CA VAL A 78 3.35 -4.46 -18.42
C VAL A 78 2.92 -4.55 -19.90
N GLY A 79 3.71 -5.25 -20.72
CA GLY A 79 3.45 -5.40 -22.16
C GLY A 79 4.16 -4.36 -23.02
N ASP A 80 4.24 -4.61 -24.33
CA ASP A 80 4.81 -3.71 -25.34
C ASP A 80 6.23 -3.19 -25.03
N GLY A 81 7.05 -3.99 -24.33
CA GLY A 81 8.41 -3.58 -23.94
C GLY A 81 8.43 -2.56 -22.79
N LYS A 82 7.28 -2.24 -22.19
CA LYS A 82 7.14 -1.26 -21.11
C LYS A 82 7.20 -1.94 -19.75
N PHE A 83 7.61 -1.14 -18.78
CA PHE A 83 7.71 -1.55 -17.39
C PHE A 83 7.00 -0.54 -16.48
N ALA A 84 6.42 -1.04 -15.39
CA ALA A 84 5.91 -0.24 -14.30
C ALA A 84 6.73 -0.50 -13.03
N LYS A 85 6.78 0.48 -12.14
CA LYS A 85 7.40 0.34 -10.83
C LYS A 85 6.34 0.08 -9.76
N ALA A 86 6.71 -0.70 -8.77
CA ALA A 86 5.91 -1.02 -7.59
C ALA A 86 6.82 -1.06 -6.35
N LEU A 87 6.20 -1.15 -5.17
CA LEU A 87 6.90 -1.35 -3.91
C LEU A 87 6.57 -2.70 -3.32
N LEU A 88 7.56 -3.30 -2.66
CA LEU A 88 7.45 -4.49 -1.84
C LEU A 88 8.05 -4.22 -0.46
N LEU A 89 7.19 -4.06 0.53
CA LEU A 89 7.56 -3.78 1.90
C LEU A 89 7.66 -5.06 2.72
N HIS A 90 8.62 -5.13 3.63
CA HIS A 90 8.66 -6.13 4.70
C HIS A 90 8.24 -5.46 6.01
N VAL A 91 7.11 -5.87 6.57
CA VAL A 91 6.43 -5.12 7.63
C VAL A 91 6.15 -6.01 8.84
N SER A 92 6.34 -5.43 10.03
CA SER A 92 6.07 -6.12 11.29
C SER A 92 4.58 -6.43 11.47
N ILE A 93 4.30 -7.51 12.18
CA ILE A 93 2.96 -7.88 12.63
C ILE A 93 3.07 -8.55 14.00
N SER A 94 2.10 -8.31 14.87
CA SER A 94 2.09 -8.93 16.19
C SER A 94 1.88 -10.44 16.09
N LYS A 95 2.40 -11.19 17.08
CA LYS A 95 2.21 -12.65 17.14
C LYS A 95 0.73 -13.01 17.37
N GLU A 96 -0.02 -12.12 18.00
CA GLU A 96 -1.46 -12.26 18.22
C GLU A 96 -2.26 -12.06 16.92
N ASP A 97 -1.82 -11.14 16.05
CA ASP A 97 -2.52 -10.82 14.80
C ASP A 97 -2.16 -11.78 13.66
N LEU A 98 -0.91 -12.22 13.59
CA LEU A 98 -0.43 -13.12 12.54
C LEU A 98 -1.34 -14.36 12.26
N PRO A 99 -1.90 -15.06 13.26
CA PRO A 99 -2.79 -16.20 13.02
C PRO A 99 -4.25 -15.82 12.69
N LYS A 100 -4.64 -14.55 12.79
CA LYS A 100 -6.02 -14.11 12.52
C LYS A 100 -6.34 -14.19 11.02
N LYS A 101 -7.60 -14.47 10.72
CA LYS A 101 -8.10 -14.56 9.33
C LYS A 101 -8.62 -13.23 8.77
N ASN A 102 -8.78 -12.23 9.63
CA ASN A 102 -9.45 -10.97 9.34
C ASN A 102 -8.63 -9.77 9.84
N ASN A 103 -7.32 -9.80 9.60
CA ASN A 103 -6.50 -8.63 9.85
C ASN A 103 -6.86 -7.53 8.85
N TYR A 104 -6.78 -6.28 9.29
CA TYR A 104 -7.01 -5.11 8.47
C TYR A 104 -5.71 -4.34 8.32
N VAL A 105 -5.29 -4.07 7.10
CA VAL A 105 -4.11 -3.24 6.82
C VAL A 105 -4.53 -1.94 6.15
N VAL A 106 -3.85 -0.86 6.51
CA VAL A 106 -3.89 0.42 5.81
C VAL A 106 -2.47 0.77 5.41
N VAL A 107 -2.25 1.10 4.14
CA VAL A 107 -1.01 1.68 3.64
C VAL A 107 -1.28 3.14 3.32
N GLN A 108 -0.48 4.03 3.88
CA GLN A 108 -0.46 5.46 3.57
C GLN A 108 0.88 5.83 2.93
N VAL A 109 0.82 6.65 1.90
CA VAL A 109 1.97 7.10 1.14
C VAL A 109 1.86 8.60 0.94
N VAL A 110 2.95 9.33 1.12
CA VAL A 110 3.01 10.77 0.83
C VAL A 110 4.09 10.99 -0.22
N ASP A 111 3.75 11.67 -1.32
CA ASP A 111 4.73 12.06 -2.33
C ASP A 111 5.55 13.29 -1.93
N ALA A 112 6.57 13.62 -2.71
CA ALA A 112 7.44 14.76 -2.48
C ALA A 112 6.71 16.12 -2.56
N GLU A 113 5.56 16.18 -3.26
CA GLU A 113 4.70 17.35 -3.38
C GLU A 113 3.71 17.47 -2.20
N GLY A 114 3.61 16.44 -1.37
CA GLY A 114 2.75 16.38 -0.19
C GLY A 114 1.38 15.76 -0.43
N HIS A 115 1.11 15.17 -1.60
CA HIS A 115 -0.14 14.47 -1.86
C HIS A 115 -0.18 13.11 -1.13
N LEU A 116 -1.32 12.79 -0.53
CA LEU A 116 -1.56 11.57 0.25
C LEU A 116 -2.29 10.49 -0.57
N GLY A 117 -1.69 9.32 -0.71
CA GLY A 117 -2.35 8.12 -1.17
C GLY A 117 -2.63 7.16 -0.03
N GLN A 118 -3.79 6.52 -0.06
CA GLN A 118 -4.16 5.50 0.91
C GLN A 118 -4.89 4.33 0.27
N ALA A 119 -4.53 3.11 0.66
CA ALA A 119 -5.30 1.91 0.37
C ALA A 119 -5.43 1.06 1.62
N ALA A 120 -6.51 0.29 1.68
CA ALA A 120 -6.74 -0.63 2.77
C ALA A 120 -7.35 -1.93 2.27
N THR A 121 -7.04 -3.03 2.95
CA THR A 121 -7.63 -4.34 2.64
C THR A 121 -7.66 -5.24 3.87
N TYR A 122 -8.51 -6.26 3.83
CA TYR A 122 -8.49 -7.35 4.80
C TYR A 122 -7.62 -8.49 4.28
N PHE A 123 -6.93 -9.17 5.19
CA PHE A 123 -6.13 -10.35 4.87
C PHE A 123 -6.10 -11.37 6.00
N GLY A 124 -5.76 -12.59 5.62
CA GLY A 124 -5.52 -13.72 6.51
C GLY A 124 -4.70 -14.76 5.75
N PHE A 125 -3.95 -15.58 6.48
CA PHE A 125 -3.18 -16.66 5.88
C PHE A 125 -3.97 -17.96 6.10
N GLU A 126 -4.48 -18.54 5.02
CA GLU A 126 -5.05 -19.88 5.07
C GLU A 126 -3.95 -20.89 5.42
N LYS A 127 -4.32 -21.94 6.15
CA LYS A 127 -3.50 -23.14 6.32
C LYS A 127 -4.02 -24.21 5.38
#